data_AF-A0A9J7BVJ3-F1
#
_entry.id   AF-A0A9J7BVJ3-F1
#
_cell.length_a   1.000
_cell.length_b   1.000
_cell.length_c   1.000
_cell.angle_alpha   90.00
_cell.angle_beta   90.00
_cell.angle_gamma   90.00
#
_symmetry.space_group_name_H-M   'P 1'
#
loop_
_entity.id
_entity.type
_entity.pdbx_description
1 polymer ?
#
loop_
_entity_poly.entity_id
_entity_poly.type
_entity_poly.pdbx_seq_one_letter_code
_entity_poly.pdbx_strand_id
1 'polypeptide(L)'
;MRRTVSFLLLIFATLALSTSAQVFDLAQDRVPITELHGMVRFHTGDDPHWSDPAFDDSQWPLISPDRSWSEQGYRDYGGFAWYRFRVMPAPGHRQLALYIPGIRTSYQVFADGNLVGSFGGFPPDGVVMRLHHHLVLLPAEHGGEMEIAIRVWHWPHWAMYFGGGFTAAPRIGDADQLRYWAMLQDRDTFWELSAQDYLALLNFLYGAAGLVLFLMRRKERLYLWYGLTGFLFCGWSLMNVYTASHDVPEIASEALTNGLFATAGFFTFLLFVWTMLEAGAPFGSGWESPASRLT
;
A
#
# COMPACT_ATOMS: atom_id res chain seq x y z
N MET A 1 23.53 -52.70 -40.26
CA MET A 1 24.32 -51.83 -39.36
C MET A 1 24.74 -50.50 -39.99
N ARG A 2 25.35 -50.46 -41.19
CA ARG A 2 25.80 -49.20 -41.83
C ARG A 2 24.71 -48.13 -42.08
N ARG A 3 23.48 -48.55 -42.46
CA ARG A 3 22.36 -47.63 -42.72
C ARG A 3 21.75 -47.00 -41.46
N THR A 4 21.80 -47.71 -40.32
CA THR A 4 21.25 -47.23 -39.04
C THR A 4 22.16 -46.19 -38.40
N VAL A 5 23.48 -46.33 -38.56
CA VAL A 5 24.47 -45.33 -38.11
C VAL A 5 24.35 -44.03 -38.90
N SER A 6 24.09 -44.09 -40.21
CA SER A 6 23.85 -42.90 -41.04
C SER A 6 22.57 -42.15 -40.66
N PHE A 7 21.51 -42.86 -40.25
CA PHE A 7 20.26 -42.23 -39.81
C PHE A 7 20.40 -41.55 -38.43
N LEU A 8 21.15 -42.16 -37.51
CA LEU A 8 21.47 -41.56 -36.20
C LEU A 8 22.39 -40.34 -36.32
N LEU A 9 23.34 -40.34 -37.25
CA LEU A 9 24.20 -39.18 -37.54
C LEU A 9 23.43 -38.01 -38.16
N LEU A 10 22.41 -38.29 -39.00
CA LEU A 10 21.53 -37.26 -39.56
C LEU A 10 20.61 -36.62 -38.50
N ILE A 11 20.11 -37.42 -37.55
CA ILE A 11 19.29 -36.89 -36.43
C ILE A 11 20.14 -36.03 -35.47
N PHE A 12 21.38 -36.43 -35.18
CA PHE A 12 22.30 -35.61 -34.38
C PHE A 12 22.76 -34.34 -35.12
N ALA A 13 22.90 -34.39 -36.45
CA ALA A 13 23.21 -33.21 -37.27
C ALA A 13 22.03 -32.21 -37.33
N THR A 14 20.78 -32.69 -37.26
CA THR A 14 19.60 -31.81 -37.17
C THR A 14 19.37 -31.24 -35.77
N LEU A 15 19.84 -31.89 -34.70
CA LEU A 15 19.85 -31.29 -33.35
C LEU A 15 21.00 -30.30 -33.13
N ALA A 16 21.97 -30.25 -34.05
CA ALA A 16 23.03 -29.24 -34.09
C ALA A 16 22.67 -28.06 -35.01
N LEU A 17 21.37 -27.72 -35.12
CA LEU A 17 20.99 -26.35 -35.49
C LEU A 17 21.60 -25.45 -34.43
N SER A 18 22.69 -24.77 -34.79
CA SER A 18 23.32 -23.75 -33.99
C SER A 18 22.24 -22.76 -33.55
N THR A 19 21.73 -22.90 -32.33
CA THR A 19 21.08 -21.80 -31.63
C THR A 19 22.17 -20.77 -31.42
N SER A 20 22.34 -19.89 -32.41
CA SER A 20 23.16 -18.70 -32.24
C SER A 20 22.56 -17.92 -31.08
N ALA A 21 23.41 -17.43 -30.17
CA ALA A 21 22.97 -16.51 -29.14
C ALA A 21 22.19 -15.37 -29.81
N GLN A 22 20.97 -15.11 -29.33
CA GLN A 22 20.17 -14.00 -29.83
C GLN A 22 20.85 -12.69 -29.45
N VAL A 23 20.90 -11.76 -30.39
CA VAL A 23 21.26 -10.37 -30.11
C VAL A 23 19.99 -9.68 -29.66
N PHE A 24 19.95 -9.24 -28.40
CA PHE A 24 18.84 -8.46 -27.86
C PHE A 24 19.06 -6.99 -28.20
N ASP A 25 18.16 -6.40 -28.97
CA ASP A 25 18.19 -4.98 -29.28
C ASP A 25 17.44 -4.21 -28.20
N LEU A 26 18.20 -3.70 -27.23
CA LEU A 26 17.65 -2.91 -26.14
C LEU A 26 16.94 -1.63 -26.61
N ALA A 27 17.20 -1.13 -27.83
CA ALA A 27 16.48 0.04 -28.35
C ALA A 27 15.05 -0.30 -28.78
N GLN A 28 14.81 -1.54 -29.25
CA GLN A 28 13.49 -2.06 -29.57
C GLN A 28 12.78 -2.66 -28.35
N ASP A 29 13.52 -3.31 -27.47
CA ASP A 29 12.98 -4.04 -26.31
C ASP A 29 12.90 -3.20 -25.02
N ARG A 30 13.33 -1.93 -25.05
CA ARG A 30 13.23 -1.05 -23.87
C ARG A 30 11.78 -0.81 -23.49
N VAL A 31 11.54 -0.82 -22.19
CA VAL A 31 10.29 -0.39 -21.57
C VAL A 31 10.38 1.12 -21.31
N PRO A 32 9.65 1.99 -22.03
CA PRO A 32 9.74 3.43 -21.85
C PRO A 32 8.87 3.87 -20.67
N ILE A 33 9.29 3.53 -19.45
CA ILE A 33 8.77 4.13 -18.22
C ILE A 33 9.80 5.15 -17.75
N THR A 34 9.33 6.37 -17.48
CA THR A 34 10.16 7.47 -17.00
C THR A 34 9.65 7.94 -15.63
N GLU A 35 10.56 8.04 -14.66
CA GLU A 35 10.29 8.69 -13.39
C GLU A 35 10.39 10.21 -13.56
N LEU A 36 9.41 10.94 -13.06
CA LEU A 36 9.30 12.38 -13.22
C LEU A 36 10.05 13.12 -12.11
N HIS A 37 11.39 13.03 -12.10
CA HIS A 37 12.24 13.73 -11.11
C HIS A 37 12.44 15.24 -11.38
N GLY A 38 11.85 15.75 -12.46
CA GLY A 38 11.93 17.17 -12.82
C GLY A 38 11.14 18.06 -11.86
N MET A 39 11.58 19.31 -11.72
CA MET A 39 10.81 20.31 -10.97
C MET A 39 9.48 20.58 -11.67
N VAL A 40 8.39 20.63 -10.90
CA VAL A 40 7.03 20.89 -11.39
C VAL A 40 6.50 22.19 -10.79
N ARG A 41 5.59 22.86 -11.51
CA ARG A 41 4.94 24.08 -11.02
C ARG A 41 4.00 23.71 -9.89
N PHE A 42 3.98 24.52 -8.84
CA PHE A 42 3.18 24.28 -7.65
C PHE A 42 2.49 25.52 -7.14
N HIS A 43 1.24 25.39 -6.71
CA HIS A 43 0.48 26.49 -6.12
C HIS A 43 -0.50 25.99 -5.05
N THR A 44 -0.65 26.77 -3.99
CA THR A 44 -1.61 26.50 -2.91
C THR A 44 -2.96 27.16 -3.19
N GLY A 45 -4.04 26.61 -2.66
CA GLY A 45 -5.40 27.07 -2.94
C GLY A 45 -6.12 26.22 -3.96
N ASP A 46 -7.30 26.67 -4.37
CA ASP A 46 -8.24 25.87 -5.15
C ASP A 46 -8.97 26.70 -6.21
N ASP A 47 -8.35 26.88 -7.38
CA ASP A 47 -9.00 27.49 -8.53
C ASP A 47 -9.13 26.47 -9.67
N PRO A 48 -10.35 26.08 -10.08
CA PRO A 48 -10.58 25.16 -11.18
C PRO A 48 -9.96 25.62 -12.52
N HIS A 49 -9.76 26.93 -12.73
CA HIS A 49 -9.13 27.43 -13.96
C HIS A 49 -7.68 26.97 -14.11
N TRP A 50 -7.03 26.52 -13.03
CA TRP A 50 -5.68 25.96 -13.08
C TRP A 50 -5.62 24.56 -13.70
N SER A 51 -6.73 24.02 -14.18
CA SER A 51 -6.75 22.85 -15.07
C SER A 51 -6.61 23.23 -16.55
N ASP A 52 -6.88 24.48 -16.93
CA ASP A 52 -6.89 24.92 -18.33
C ASP A 52 -5.47 24.90 -18.94
N PRO A 53 -5.27 24.27 -20.11
CA PRO A 53 -3.98 24.25 -20.80
C PRO A 53 -3.48 25.63 -21.26
N ALA A 54 -4.37 26.63 -21.35
CA ALA A 54 -4.02 28.00 -21.70
C ALA A 54 -3.60 28.85 -20.48
N PHE A 55 -3.68 28.32 -19.25
CA PHE A 55 -3.34 29.07 -18.04
C PHE A 55 -1.83 29.33 -17.95
N ASP A 56 -1.45 30.58 -17.61
CA ASP A 56 -0.06 30.96 -17.41
C ASP A 56 0.39 30.67 -15.97
N ASP A 57 1.11 29.56 -15.80
CA ASP A 57 1.71 29.13 -14.53
C ASP A 57 3.18 29.59 -14.37
N SER A 58 3.68 30.50 -15.22
CA SER A 58 5.09 30.91 -15.22
C SER A 58 5.57 31.49 -13.88
N GLN A 59 4.66 32.10 -13.12
CA GLN A 59 4.92 32.68 -11.79
C GLN A 59 4.83 31.67 -10.65
N TRP A 60 4.37 30.43 -10.90
CA TRP A 60 4.26 29.43 -9.84
C TRP A 60 5.64 28.96 -9.40
N PRO A 61 5.89 28.83 -8.09
CA PRO A 61 7.12 28.23 -7.60
C PRO A 61 7.28 26.80 -8.12
N LEU A 62 8.54 26.37 -8.16
CA LEU A 62 8.92 25.04 -8.58
C LEU A 62 9.23 24.18 -7.35
N ILE A 63 8.67 22.97 -7.30
CA ILE A 63 9.01 21.98 -6.28
C ILE A 63 9.30 20.63 -6.93
N SER A 64 10.01 19.75 -6.22
CA SER A 64 10.25 18.38 -6.65
C SER A 64 9.02 17.52 -6.31
N PRO A 65 8.54 16.67 -7.23
CA PRO A 65 7.49 15.70 -6.95
C PRO A 65 8.03 14.43 -6.27
N ASP A 66 9.33 14.37 -5.93
CA ASP A 66 9.95 13.20 -5.30
C ASP A 66 9.67 13.11 -3.79
N ARG A 67 9.17 14.19 -3.19
CA ARG A 67 8.93 14.33 -1.76
C ARG A 67 7.78 15.28 -1.46
N SER A 68 7.30 15.26 -0.22
CA SER A 68 6.13 16.06 0.18
C SER A 68 6.35 17.57 0.03
N TRP A 69 5.28 18.35 -0.17
CA TRP A 69 5.41 19.81 -0.16
C TRP A 69 5.81 20.35 1.22
N SER A 70 5.53 19.59 2.28
CA SER A 70 5.86 19.96 3.65
C SER A 70 7.37 19.98 3.91
N GLU A 71 8.12 19.15 3.20
CA GLU A 71 9.60 19.16 3.20
C GLU A 71 10.18 20.26 2.31
N GLN A 72 9.34 21.02 1.61
CA GLN A 72 9.75 21.98 0.58
C GLN A 72 9.24 23.41 0.86
N GLY A 73 8.97 23.71 2.13
CA GLY A 73 8.58 25.04 2.59
C GLY A 73 7.09 25.20 2.92
N TYR A 74 6.26 24.18 2.69
CA TYR A 74 4.82 24.19 2.99
C TYR A 74 4.49 23.29 4.18
N ARG A 75 5.30 23.41 5.24
CA ARG A 75 5.11 22.66 6.49
C ARG A 75 3.76 23.02 7.12
N ASP A 76 3.07 22.03 7.66
CA ASP A 76 1.76 22.17 8.31
C ASP A 76 0.65 22.74 7.38
N TYR A 77 0.93 22.81 6.06
CA TYR A 77 -0.05 23.24 5.07
C TYR A 77 -1.02 22.10 4.73
N GLY A 78 -2.30 22.34 5.01
CA GLY A 78 -3.41 21.53 4.55
C GLY A 78 -4.43 22.38 3.79
N GLY A 79 -5.31 21.70 3.05
CA GLY A 79 -6.16 22.32 2.05
C GLY A 79 -5.76 21.88 0.65
N PHE A 80 -6.12 22.68 -0.34
CA PHE A 80 -5.89 22.36 -1.73
C PHE A 80 -4.52 22.84 -2.22
N ALA A 81 -3.90 22.05 -3.08
CA ALA A 81 -2.73 22.47 -3.82
C ALA A 81 -2.76 21.86 -5.22
N TRP A 82 -2.04 22.48 -6.14
CA TRP A 82 -2.01 22.11 -7.53
C TRP A 82 -0.58 21.91 -7.99
N TYR A 83 -0.38 20.87 -8.79
CA TYR A 83 0.83 20.62 -9.54
C TYR A 83 0.54 20.79 -11.03
N ARG A 84 1.43 21.44 -11.78
CA ARG A 84 1.34 21.56 -13.24
C ARG A 84 2.68 21.21 -13.88
N PHE A 85 2.63 20.41 -14.94
CA PHE A 85 3.79 20.07 -15.75
C PHE A 85 3.34 19.63 -17.13
N ARG A 86 4.28 19.64 -18.09
CA ARG A 86 4.01 19.23 -19.47
C ARG A 86 4.80 17.98 -19.82
N VAL A 87 4.19 17.15 -20.64
CA VAL A 87 4.75 15.89 -21.11
C VAL A 87 4.78 15.94 -22.63
N MET A 88 5.89 15.52 -23.21
CA MET A 88 6.01 15.34 -24.65
C MET A 88 6.16 13.84 -24.96
N PRO A 89 5.06 13.16 -25.36
CA PRO A 89 5.10 11.77 -25.76
C PRO A 89 6.04 11.52 -26.93
N ALA A 90 6.72 10.37 -26.93
CA ALA A 90 7.58 9.97 -28.04
C ALA A 90 6.73 9.62 -29.28
N PRO A 91 7.15 9.95 -30.51
CA PRO A 91 6.40 9.59 -31.72
C PRO A 91 6.08 8.10 -31.79
N GLY A 92 4.82 7.76 -32.12
CA GLY A 92 4.39 6.36 -32.23
C GLY A 92 4.24 5.63 -30.88
N HIS A 93 4.18 6.35 -29.76
CA HIS A 93 3.84 5.76 -28.47
C HIS A 93 2.46 5.09 -28.52
N ARG A 94 2.28 4.07 -27.68
CA ARG A 94 0.98 3.47 -27.41
C ARG A 94 0.24 4.27 -26.35
N GLN A 95 -0.90 3.76 -25.88
CA GLN A 95 -1.65 4.33 -24.76
C GLN A 95 -0.71 4.64 -23.57
N LEU A 96 -0.69 5.90 -23.13
CA LEU A 96 0.08 6.32 -21.97
C LEU A 96 -0.73 6.21 -20.68
N ALA A 97 -0.03 6.01 -19.58
CA ALA A 97 -0.58 6.14 -18.23
C ALA A 97 0.36 6.93 -17.32
N LEU A 98 -0.23 7.56 -16.30
CA LEU A 98 0.47 8.18 -15.19
C LEU A 98 0.29 7.27 -13.96
N TYR A 99 1.40 6.79 -13.43
CA TYR A 99 1.47 6.08 -12.17
C TYR A 99 1.76 7.07 -11.04
N ILE A 100 0.88 7.09 -10.04
CA ILE A 100 0.99 7.92 -8.85
C ILE A 100 1.38 7.00 -7.69
N PRO A 101 2.62 7.11 -7.16
CA PRO A 101 3.13 6.19 -6.13
C PRO A 101 2.40 6.31 -4.80
N GLY A 102 1.79 7.46 -4.54
CA GLY A 102 0.99 7.66 -3.34
C GLY A 102 0.84 9.13 -2.98
N ILE A 103 -0.41 9.56 -2.90
CA ILE A 103 -0.86 10.82 -2.30
C ILE A 103 -1.82 10.39 -1.18
N ARG A 104 -1.50 10.69 0.08
CA ARG A 104 -2.19 10.14 1.27
C ARG A 104 -3.65 10.55 1.44
N THR A 105 -4.15 11.41 0.56
CA THR A 105 -5.47 12.04 0.72
C THR A 105 -6.27 11.89 -0.57
N SER A 106 -6.67 13.00 -1.19
CA SER A 106 -7.50 12.97 -2.40
C SER A 106 -6.84 13.78 -3.49
N TYR A 107 -7.01 13.35 -4.73
CA TYR A 107 -6.49 14.08 -5.87
C TYR A 107 -7.33 13.85 -7.12
N GLN A 108 -7.23 14.80 -8.04
CA GLN A 108 -7.79 14.76 -9.39
C GLN A 108 -6.67 15.04 -10.37
N VAL A 109 -6.66 14.30 -11.47
CA VAL A 109 -5.69 14.44 -12.56
C VAL A 109 -6.43 14.92 -13.79
N PHE A 110 -5.94 16.00 -14.36
CA PHE A 110 -6.45 16.60 -15.58
C PHE A 110 -5.37 16.49 -16.66
N ALA A 111 -5.79 16.15 -17.87
CA ALA A 111 -4.96 16.16 -19.08
C ALA A 111 -5.60 17.11 -20.10
N ASP A 112 -4.86 18.14 -20.50
CA ASP A 112 -5.33 19.22 -21.38
C ASP A 112 -6.71 19.79 -20.93
N GLY A 113 -6.87 20.03 -19.63
CA GLY A 113 -8.11 20.54 -19.03
C GLY A 113 -9.22 19.50 -18.78
N ASN A 114 -9.09 18.28 -19.30
CA ASN A 114 -10.09 17.23 -19.11
C ASN A 114 -9.75 16.37 -17.90
N LEU A 115 -10.72 16.11 -17.02
CA LEU A 115 -10.55 15.20 -15.90
C LEU A 115 -10.37 13.76 -16.40
N VAL A 116 -9.23 13.14 -16.10
CA VAL A 116 -8.88 11.78 -16.54
C VAL A 116 -8.75 10.77 -15.39
N GLY A 117 -8.63 11.26 -14.15
CA GLY A 117 -8.58 10.41 -12.97
C GLY A 117 -8.98 11.17 -11.72
N SER A 118 -9.55 10.46 -10.75
CA SER A 118 -9.89 11.00 -9.43
C SER A 118 -9.73 9.90 -8.39
N PHE A 119 -9.27 10.28 -7.21
CA PHE A 119 -9.13 9.40 -6.06
C PHE A 119 -9.52 10.13 -4.77
N GLY A 120 -10.16 9.41 -3.85
CA GLY A 120 -10.63 9.94 -2.57
C GLY A 120 -11.87 10.83 -2.67
N GLY A 121 -12.09 11.65 -1.64
CA GLY A 121 -13.23 12.56 -1.52
C GLY A 121 -12.79 13.98 -1.18
N PHE A 122 -13.51 14.98 -1.72
CA PHE A 122 -13.21 16.40 -1.53
C PHE A 122 -14.22 17.06 -0.58
N PRO A 123 -13.84 18.15 0.12
CA PRO A 123 -14.77 18.94 0.92
C PRO A 123 -16.06 19.31 0.18
N PRO A 124 -17.22 19.36 0.86
CA PRO A 124 -17.40 19.22 2.32
C PRO A 124 -17.29 17.78 2.84
N ASP A 125 -17.51 16.77 2.01
CA ASP A 125 -17.50 15.35 2.38
C ASP A 125 -16.13 14.71 2.13
N GLY A 126 -15.07 15.44 2.52
CA GLY A 126 -13.70 15.01 2.29
C GLY A 126 -13.37 13.70 3.00
N VAL A 127 -12.92 12.69 2.25
CA VAL A 127 -12.53 11.39 2.80
C VAL A 127 -11.05 11.21 2.59
N VAL A 128 -10.34 10.91 3.67
CA VAL A 128 -8.95 10.49 3.59
C VAL A 128 -8.92 8.99 3.37
N MET A 129 -8.39 8.58 2.22
CA MET A 129 -8.21 7.18 1.89
C MET A 129 -6.79 6.76 2.22
N ARG A 130 -6.61 5.48 2.51
CA ARG A 130 -5.28 4.93 2.71
C ARG A 130 -4.44 5.04 1.44
N LEU A 131 -3.13 5.22 1.62
CA LEU A 131 -2.20 5.43 0.52
C LEU A 131 -2.05 4.14 -0.29
N HIS A 132 -2.63 4.16 -1.49
CA HIS A 132 -2.43 3.17 -2.53
C HIS A 132 -1.89 3.84 -3.78
N HIS A 133 -1.12 3.10 -4.55
CA HIS A 133 -0.75 3.56 -5.87
C HIS A 133 -1.92 3.44 -6.83
N HIS A 134 -2.00 4.39 -7.76
CA HIS A 134 -3.01 4.35 -8.80
C HIS A 134 -2.39 4.63 -10.16
N LEU A 135 -3.02 4.04 -11.16
CA LEU A 135 -2.67 4.20 -12.56
C LEU A 135 -3.80 4.94 -13.26
N VAL A 136 -3.50 6.12 -13.79
CA VAL A 136 -4.44 6.97 -14.51
C VAL A 136 -4.12 6.89 -16.00
N LEU A 137 -5.09 6.46 -16.81
CA LEU A 137 -4.92 6.46 -18.26
C LEU A 137 -4.97 7.90 -18.78
N LEU A 138 -4.01 8.26 -19.63
CA LEU A 138 -3.99 9.56 -20.29
C LEU A 138 -4.78 9.50 -21.61
N PRO A 139 -5.23 10.63 -22.18
CA PRO A 139 -5.91 10.62 -23.47
C PRO A 139 -5.00 10.05 -24.57
N ALA A 140 -5.53 9.14 -25.39
CA ALA A 140 -4.78 8.56 -26.52
C ALA A 140 -4.58 9.58 -27.66
N GLU A 141 -5.56 10.45 -27.86
CA GLU A 141 -5.51 11.53 -28.84
C GLU A 141 -5.05 12.81 -28.15
N HIS A 142 -3.93 13.37 -28.59
CA HIS A 142 -3.41 14.65 -28.11
C HIS A 142 -2.62 15.36 -29.22
N GLY A 143 -2.51 16.68 -29.12
CA GLY A 143 -1.90 17.55 -30.14
C GLY A 143 -0.36 17.57 -30.15
N GLY A 144 0.29 16.57 -29.56
CA GLY A 144 1.74 16.59 -29.30
C GLY A 144 2.04 16.76 -27.82
N GLU A 145 2.52 17.94 -27.41
CA GLU A 145 2.70 18.28 -26.00
C GLU A 145 1.36 18.22 -25.25
N MET A 146 1.36 17.58 -24.08
CA MET A 146 0.20 17.39 -23.22
C MET A 146 0.46 18.07 -21.88
N GLU A 147 -0.48 18.89 -21.42
CA GLU A 147 -0.45 19.46 -20.09
C GLU A 147 -1.09 18.50 -19.09
N ILE A 148 -0.41 18.27 -17.97
CA ILE A 148 -0.93 17.56 -16.82
C ILE A 148 -1.07 18.52 -15.64
N ALA A 149 -2.28 18.62 -15.11
CA ALA A 149 -2.57 19.32 -13.88
C ALA A 149 -3.09 18.34 -12.83
N ILE A 150 -2.57 18.41 -11.61
CA ILE A 150 -2.96 17.53 -10.51
C ILE A 150 -3.41 18.39 -9.34
N ARG A 151 -4.71 18.34 -9.06
CA ARG A 151 -5.35 18.98 -7.92
C ARG A 151 -5.32 18.02 -6.76
N VAL A 152 -4.71 18.41 -5.65
CA VAL A 152 -4.61 17.61 -4.43
C VAL A 152 -5.35 18.32 -3.30
N TRP A 153 -6.17 17.58 -2.56
CA TRP A 153 -6.70 18.05 -1.28
C TRP A 153 -6.02 17.29 -0.15
N HIS A 154 -5.32 18.01 0.72
CA HIS A 154 -4.74 17.46 1.94
C HIS A 154 -5.58 17.84 3.16
N TRP A 155 -5.81 16.89 4.05
CA TRP A 155 -6.70 17.11 5.18
C TRP A 155 -6.05 18.08 6.20
N PRO A 156 -6.67 19.24 6.51
CA PRO A 156 -6.03 20.23 7.38
C PRO A 156 -5.69 19.73 8.79
N HIS A 157 -6.46 18.78 9.32
CA HIS A 157 -6.25 18.25 10.67
C HIS A 157 -5.02 17.32 10.76
N TRP A 158 -4.51 16.86 9.61
CA TRP A 158 -3.31 16.01 9.53
C TRP A 158 -2.06 16.72 9.07
N ALA A 159 -2.19 17.95 8.57
CA ALA A 159 -1.06 18.66 7.99
C ALA A 159 0.13 18.81 8.95
N MET A 160 -0.13 18.88 10.27
CA MET A 160 0.91 18.93 11.30
C MET A 160 1.64 17.60 11.55
N TYR A 161 1.05 16.46 11.17
CA TYR A 161 1.59 15.12 11.41
C TYR A 161 2.14 14.47 10.14
N PHE A 162 1.48 14.72 9.01
CA PHE A 162 1.80 14.12 7.72
C PHE A 162 1.94 15.20 6.65
N GLY A 163 3.02 15.09 5.87
CA GLY A 163 3.21 15.94 4.70
C GLY A 163 2.18 15.65 3.61
N GLY A 164 1.76 16.70 2.90
CA GLY A 164 0.83 16.57 1.78
C GLY A 164 1.52 16.45 0.42
N GLY A 165 0.75 16.06 -0.59
CA GLY A 165 1.22 15.89 -1.96
C GLY A 165 1.89 14.55 -2.23
N PHE A 166 2.83 14.53 -3.17
CA PHE A 166 3.57 13.34 -3.55
C PHE A 166 4.50 12.85 -2.43
N THR A 167 4.57 11.54 -2.26
CA THR A 167 5.51 10.87 -1.34
C THR A 167 6.73 10.27 -2.04
N ALA A 168 6.66 10.12 -3.36
CA ALA A 168 7.71 9.66 -4.25
C ALA A 168 7.42 10.15 -5.68
N ALA A 169 8.41 10.05 -6.56
CA ALA A 169 8.32 10.49 -7.94
C ALA A 169 7.20 9.76 -8.72
N PRO A 170 6.27 10.46 -9.37
CA PRO A 170 5.32 9.85 -10.28
C PRO A 170 6.04 9.30 -11.52
N ARG A 171 5.42 8.31 -12.18
CA ARG A 171 5.99 7.66 -13.36
C ARG A 171 5.05 7.76 -14.54
N ILE A 172 5.58 7.96 -15.73
CA ILE A 172 4.80 8.03 -16.97
C ILE A 172 5.39 7.10 -18.01
N GLY A 173 4.54 6.49 -18.82
CA GLY A 173 4.99 5.55 -19.85
C GLY A 173 3.83 4.80 -20.48
N ASP A 174 4.19 3.76 -21.24
CA ASP A 174 3.22 2.82 -21.81
C ASP A 174 2.34 2.20 -20.71
N ALA A 175 1.02 2.20 -20.94
CA ALA A 175 0.04 1.80 -19.96
C ALA A 175 0.13 0.31 -19.57
N ASP A 176 0.43 -0.58 -20.52
CA ASP A 176 0.54 -2.01 -20.22
C ASP A 176 1.81 -2.30 -19.42
N GLN A 177 2.90 -1.58 -19.73
CA GLN A 177 4.14 -1.68 -18.98
C GLN A 177 4.00 -1.11 -17.56
N LEU A 178 3.33 0.03 -17.40
CA LEU A 178 3.07 0.60 -16.07
C LEU A 178 2.11 -0.29 -15.25
N ARG A 179 1.14 -0.94 -15.89
CA ARG A 179 0.30 -1.95 -15.21
C ARG A 179 1.13 -3.13 -14.72
N TYR A 180 2.04 -3.64 -15.55
CA TYR A 180 2.95 -4.71 -15.14
C TYR A 180 3.84 -4.26 -13.98
N TRP A 181 4.37 -3.03 -14.04
CA TRP A 181 5.17 -2.47 -12.97
C TRP A 181 4.37 -2.29 -11.67
N ALA A 182 3.13 -1.79 -11.74
CA ALA A 182 2.23 -1.67 -10.58
C ALA A 182 1.92 -3.05 -9.98
N MET A 183 1.67 -4.07 -10.81
CA MET A 183 1.49 -5.46 -10.36
C MET A 183 2.73 -5.98 -9.64
N LEU A 184 3.94 -5.60 -10.05
CA LEU A 184 5.16 -5.98 -9.33
C LEU A 184 5.24 -5.31 -7.95
N GLN A 185 4.83 -4.05 -7.81
CA GLN A 185 4.72 -3.39 -6.51
C GLN A 185 3.71 -4.09 -5.61
N ASP A 186 2.51 -4.40 -6.12
CA ASP A 186 1.49 -5.15 -5.37
C ASP A 186 2.03 -6.50 -4.87
N ARG A 187 2.81 -7.19 -5.71
CA ARG A 187 3.44 -8.46 -5.34
C ARG A 187 4.54 -8.28 -4.31
N ASP A 188 5.33 -7.22 -4.40
CA ASP A 188 6.37 -6.91 -3.42
C ASP A 188 5.74 -6.63 -2.05
N THR A 189 4.72 -5.77 -1.99
CA THR A 189 3.93 -5.51 -0.79
C THR A 189 3.28 -6.79 -0.23
N PHE A 190 2.74 -7.65 -1.10
CA PHE A 190 2.23 -8.96 -0.68
C PHE A 190 3.30 -9.81 0.01
N TRP A 191 4.52 -9.87 -0.54
CA TRP A 191 5.61 -10.64 0.06
C TRP A 191 6.09 -10.03 1.37
N GLU A 192 6.18 -8.70 1.46
CA GLU A 192 6.51 -7.99 2.71
C GLU A 192 5.49 -8.29 3.81
N LEU A 193 4.21 -8.42 3.45
CA LEU A 193 3.11 -8.70 4.37
C LEU A 193 2.86 -10.19 4.61
N SER A 194 3.52 -11.10 3.90
CA SER A 194 3.29 -12.55 4.05
C SER A 194 3.51 -13.05 5.48
N ALA A 195 4.42 -12.42 6.24
CA ALA A 195 4.60 -12.70 7.66
C ALA A 195 3.32 -12.45 8.49
N GLN A 196 2.55 -11.43 8.13
CA GLN A 196 1.25 -11.12 8.75
C GLN A 196 0.21 -12.21 8.45
N ASP A 197 0.22 -12.80 7.25
CA ASP A 197 -0.67 -13.90 6.90
C ASP A 197 -0.39 -15.14 7.76
N TYR A 198 0.88 -15.47 7.96
CA TYR A 198 1.27 -16.56 8.86
C TYR A 198 0.90 -16.26 10.31
N LEU A 199 1.12 -15.03 10.78
CA LEU A 199 0.70 -14.60 12.11
C LEU A 199 -0.82 -14.65 12.28
N ALA A 200 -1.59 -14.24 11.27
CA ALA A 200 -3.05 -14.32 11.27
C ALA A 200 -3.51 -15.78 11.43
N LEU A 201 -2.92 -16.70 10.69
CA LEU A 201 -3.22 -18.13 10.79
C LEU A 201 -2.88 -18.69 12.16
N LEU A 202 -1.70 -18.39 12.70
CA LEU A 202 -1.29 -18.83 14.04
C LEU A 202 -2.23 -18.27 15.12
N ASN A 203 -2.55 -16.98 15.04
CA ASN A 203 -3.49 -16.29 15.92
C ASN A 203 -4.88 -16.91 15.87
N PHE A 204 -5.36 -17.26 14.68
CA PHE A 204 -6.62 -17.98 14.51
C PHE A 204 -6.58 -19.36 15.16
N LEU A 205 -5.54 -20.15 14.92
CA LEU A 205 -5.43 -21.52 15.43
C LEU A 205 -5.41 -21.56 16.96
N TYR A 206 -4.60 -20.72 17.62
CA TYR A 206 -4.62 -20.71 19.09
C TYR A 206 -5.86 -20.01 19.66
N GLY A 207 -6.43 -19.03 18.97
CA GLY A 207 -7.73 -18.44 19.31
C GLY A 207 -8.85 -19.49 19.35
N ALA A 208 -8.90 -20.32 18.31
CA ALA A 208 -9.82 -21.46 18.20
C ALA A 208 -9.56 -22.51 19.28
N ALA A 209 -8.30 -22.87 19.53
CA ALA A 209 -7.94 -23.80 20.60
C ALA A 209 -8.38 -23.28 21.98
N GLY A 210 -8.16 -21.99 22.27
CA GLY A 210 -8.62 -21.34 23.50
C GLY A 210 -10.14 -21.38 23.64
N LEU A 211 -10.87 -21.08 22.56
CA LEU A 211 -12.33 -21.15 22.56
C LEU A 211 -12.84 -22.58 22.81
N VAL A 212 -12.26 -23.58 22.15
CA VAL A 212 -12.61 -25.00 22.36
C VAL A 212 -12.35 -25.42 23.81
N LEU A 213 -11.18 -25.08 24.36
CA LEU A 213 -10.84 -25.35 25.75
C LEU A 213 -11.80 -24.66 26.72
N PHE A 214 -12.20 -23.42 26.44
CA PHE A 214 -13.21 -22.71 27.22
C PHE A 214 -14.58 -23.37 27.14
N LEU A 215 -15.01 -23.83 25.96
CA LEU A 215 -16.26 -24.56 25.80
C LEU A 215 -16.28 -25.88 26.59
N MET A 216 -15.14 -26.57 26.66
CA MET A 216 -14.98 -27.79 27.47
C MET A 216 -14.88 -27.48 28.98
N ARG A 217 -14.27 -26.35 29.35
CA ARG A 217 -13.96 -25.97 30.73
C ARG A 217 -14.48 -24.56 31.05
N ARG A 218 -15.80 -24.39 31.01
CA ARG A 218 -16.48 -23.09 31.16
C ARG A 218 -16.17 -22.33 32.45
N LYS A 219 -15.69 -23.02 33.50
CA LYS A 219 -15.27 -22.41 34.77
C LYS A 219 -13.86 -21.80 34.71
N GLU A 220 -13.01 -22.27 33.81
CA GLU A 220 -11.63 -21.79 33.64
C GLU A 220 -11.62 -20.62 32.66
N ARG A 221 -11.90 -19.41 33.16
CA ARG A 221 -12.00 -18.17 32.36
C ARG A 221 -10.67 -17.79 31.66
N LEU A 222 -9.54 -18.36 32.09
CA LEU A 222 -8.25 -18.24 31.45
C LEU A 222 -8.32 -18.57 29.94
N TYR A 223 -8.99 -19.66 29.58
CA TYR A 223 -9.09 -20.10 28.18
C TYR A 223 -9.94 -19.16 27.33
N LEU A 224 -10.93 -18.48 27.92
CA LEU A 224 -11.72 -17.46 27.24
C LEU A 224 -10.83 -16.28 26.84
N TRP A 225 -10.05 -15.75 27.79
CA TRP A 225 -9.17 -14.61 27.53
C TRP A 225 -8.06 -14.96 26.54
N TYR A 226 -7.49 -16.16 26.65
CA TYR A 226 -6.53 -16.69 25.68
C TYR A 226 -7.12 -16.76 24.27
N GLY A 227 -8.33 -17.33 24.13
CA GLY A 227 -9.03 -17.44 22.85
C GLY A 227 -9.36 -16.08 22.23
N LEU A 228 -9.89 -15.16 23.03
CA LEU A 228 -10.27 -13.81 22.59
C LEU A 228 -9.05 -13.00 22.14
N THR A 229 -7.93 -13.11 22.85
CA THR A 229 -6.65 -12.48 22.46
C THR A 229 -6.23 -12.94 21.06
N GLY A 230 -6.32 -14.26 20.81
CA GLY A 230 -5.99 -14.83 19.49
C GLY A 230 -6.86 -14.31 18.37
N PHE A 231 -8.18 -14.25 18.55
CA PHE A 231 -9.06 -13.71 17.52
C PHE A 231 -8.85 -12.22 17.28
N LEU A 232 -8.56 -11.43 18.31
CA LEU A 232 -8.32 -9.99 18.16
C LEU A 232 -7.00 -9.72 17.41
N PHE A 233 -5.91 -10.42 17.73
CA PHE A 233 -4.67 -10.27 16.97
C PHE A 233 -4.72 -10.91 15.57
N CYS A 234 -5.55 -11.93 15.37
CA CYS A 234 -5.88 -12.41 14.03
C CYS A 234 -6.57 -11.31 13.21
N GLY A 235 -7.60 -10.66 13.77
CA GLY A 235 -8.28 -9.53 13.14
C GLY A 235 -7.35 -8.36 12.84
N TRP A 236 -6.42 -8.04 13.74
CA TRP A 236 -5.39 -7.03 13.52
C TRP A 236 -4.50 -7.37 12.30
N SER A 237 -4.02 -8.61 12.24
CA SER A 237 -3.14 -9.09 11.16
C SER A 237 -3.87 -9.05 9.81
N LEU A 238 -5.11 -9.57 9.76
CA LEU A 238 -5.94 -9.56 8.56
C LEU A 238 -6.27 -8.14 8.10
N MET A 239 -6.54 -7.22 9.03
CA MET A 239 -6.84 -5.83 8.68
C MET A 239 -5.61 -5.15 8.05
N ASN A 240 -4.40 -5.38 8.55
CA ASN A 240 -3.19 -4.83 7.95
C ASN A 240 -3.00 -5.29 6.49
N VAL A 241 -3.26 -6.56 6.20
CA VAL A 241 -3.19 -7.13 4.84
C VAL A 241 -4.31 -6.60 3.95
N TYR A 242 -5.55 -6.60 4.46
CA TYR A 242 -6.73 -6.13 3.73
C TYR A 242 -6.55 -4.69 3.27
N THR A 243 -6.21 -3.82 4.21
CA THR A 243 -6.04 -2.40 3.96
C THR A 243 -4.84 -2.14 3.05
N ALA A 244 -3.91 -3.08 2.85
CA ALA A 244 -2.72 -2.93 2.00
C ALA A 244 -3.00 -3.28 0.54
N SER A 245 -4.20 -3.75 0.23
CA SER A 245 -4.62 -4.12 -1.13
C SER A 245 -5.94 -3.45 -1.53
N HIS A 246 -6.56 -2.68 -0.63
CA HIS A 246 -7.87 -2.09 -0.83
C HIS A 246 -7.91 -0.64 -0.38
N ASP A 247 -8.60 0.17 -1.17
CA ASP A 247 -8.92 1.55 -0.83
C ASP A 247 -9.92 1.56 0.34
N VAL A 248 -9.46 2.04 1.49
CA VAL A 248 -10.27 2.14 2.70
C VAL A 248 -10.21 3.54 3.29
N PRO A 249 -11.27 4.02 3.95
CA PRO A 249 -11.20 5.26 4.71
C PRO A 249 -10.21 5.11 5.88
N GLU A 250 -9.18 5.96 5.88
CA GLU A 250 -8.02 5.83 6.77
C GLU A 250 -8.43 5.93 8.25
N ILE A 251 -9.36 6.83 8.59
CA ILE A 251 -9.86 6.98 9.98
C ILE A 251 -10.57 5.70 10.44
N ALA A 252 -11.36 5.08 9.57
CA ALA A 252 -12.11 3.88 9.90
C ALA A 252 -11.17 2.67 10.05
N SER A 253 -10.19 2.53 9.15
CA SER A 253 -9.17 1.47 9.25
C SER A 253 -8.31 1.64 10.49
N GLU A 254 -7.92 2.86 10.85
CA GLU A 254 -7.16 3.15 12.08
C GLU A 254 -7.96 2.80 13.34
N ALA A 255 -9.24 3.20 13.40
CA ALA A 255 -10.11 2.89 14.52
C ALA A 255 -10.33 1.37 14.71
N LEU A 256 -10.45 0.62 13.61
CA LEU A 256 -10.58 -0.84 13.66
C LEU A 256 -9.27 -1.52 14.02
N THR A 257 -8.17 -1.14 13.38
CA THR A 257 -6.86 -1.79 13.55
C THR A 257 -6.28 -1.49 14.92
N ASN A 258 -6.07 -0.21 15.23
CA ASN A 258 -5.40 0.21 16.46
C ASN A 258 -6.36 0.28 17.64
N GLY A 259 -7.61 0.71 17.41
CA GLY A 259 -8.64 0.73 18.44
C GLY A 259 -9.17 -0.67 18.76
N LEU A 260 -10.01 -1.24 17.89
CA LEU A 260 -10.71 -2.49 18.19
C LEU A 260 -9.74 -3.67 18.34
N PHE A 261 -8.88 -3.94 17.37
CA PHE A 261 -8.09 -5.17 17.37
C PHE A 261 -6.86 -5.09 18.27
N ALA A 262 -5.99 -4.10 18.09
CA ALA A 262 -4.75 -4.00 18.88
C ALA A 262 -5.02 -3.71 20.36
N THR A 263 -5.80 -2.65 20.66
CA THR A 263 -6.04 -2.24 22.05
C THR A 263 -6.86 -3.28 22.82
N ALA A 264 -7.96 -3.80 22.24
CA ALA A 264 -8.70 -4.86 22.93
C ALA A 264 -7.89 -6.15 23.04
N GLY A 265 -7.09 -6.49 22.02
CA GLY A 265 -6.16 -7.63 22.06
C GLY A 265 -5.18 -7.51 23.22
N PHE A 266 -4.61 -6.32 23.42
CA PHE A 266 -3.73 -6.04 24.55
C PHE A 266 -4.43 -6.17 25.90
N PHE A 267 -5.63 -5.60 26.08
CA PHE A 267 -6.36 -5.72 27.34
C PHE A 267 -6.80 -7.16 27.64
N THR A 268 -7.21 -7.92 26.62
CA THR A 268 -7.58 -9.33 26.79
C THR A 268 -6.35 -10.19 27.12
N PHE A 269 -5.19 -9.86 26.57
CA PHE A 269 -3.91 -10.45 26.97
C PHE A 269 -3.57 -10.15 28.44
N LEU A 270 -3.77 -8.90 28.90
CA LEU A 270 -3.56 -8.55 30.31
C LEU A 270 -4.50 -9.34 31.24
N LEU A 271 -5.77 -9.51 30.85
CA LEU A 271 -6.72 -10.32 31.62
C LEU A 271 -6.33 -11.81 31.63
N PHE A 272 -5.78 -12.32 30.52
CA PHE A 272 -5.21 -13.66 30.48
C PHE A 272 -4.05 -13.80 31.47
N VAL A 273 -3.08 -12.88 31.45
CA VAL A 273 -1.93 -12.89 32.39
C VAL A 273 -2.41 -12.76 33.84
N TRP A 274 -3.33 -11.83 34.10
CA TRP A 274 -3.90 -11.63 35.43
C TRP A 274 -4.55 -12.89 35.99
N THR A 275 -5.44 -13.52 35.20
CA THR A 275 -6.12 -14.75 35.61
C THR A 275 -5.17 -15.93 35.76
N MET A 276 -4.08 -15.98 34.97
CA MET A 276 -3.02 -16.98 35.13
C MET A 276 -2.30 -16.82 36.48
N LEU A 277 -1.99 -15.58 36.86
CA LEU A 277 -1.33 -15.28 38.13
C LEU A 277 -2.24 -15.56 39.32
N GLU A 278 -3.52 -15.23 39.25
CA GLU A 278 -4.50 -15.59 40.28
C GLU A 278 -4.65 -17.11 40.43
N ALA A 279 -4.70 -17.85 39.32
CA ALA A 279 -4.78 -19.31 39.33
C ALA A 279 -3.48 -19.98 39.83
N GLY A 280 -2.34 -19.32 39.65
CA GLY A 280 -1.01 -19.77 40.08
C GLY A 280 -0.61 -19.33 41.50
N ALA A 281 -1.39 -18.46 42.15
CA ALA A 281 -1.13 -18.07 43.54
C ALA A 281 -1.34 -19.29 44.46
N PRO A 282 -0.33 -19.71 45.24
CA PRO A 282 -0.48 -20.86 46.12
C PRO A 282 -1.54 -20.56 47.18
N PHE A 283 -2.34 -21.58 47.52
CA PHE A 283 -3.21 -21.65 48.69
C PHE A 283 -2.42 -21.32 49.97
N GLY A 284 -2.24 -20.03 50.26
CA GLY A 284 -1.51 -19.52 51.40
C GLY A 284 -2.43 -19.25 52.58
N SER A 285 -2.99 -20.30 53.19
CA SER A 285 -3.44 -20.26 54.62
C SER A 285 -3.81 -21.64 55.20
N GLY A 286 -3.27 -22.75 54.66
CA GLY A 286 -3.63 -24.12 55.10
C GLY A 286 -2.51 -24.98 55.69
N TRP A 287 -1.29 -24.46 55.85
CA TRP A 287 -0.23 -25.22 56.52
C TRP A 287 -0.25 -24.92 58.02
N GLU A 288 -1.15 -25.58 58.75
CA GLU A 288 -0.96 -25.74 60.18
C GLU A 288 0.23 -26.68 60.42
N SER A 289 1.27 -26.14 61.06
CA SER A 289 2.40 -26.90 61.58
C SER A 289 1.90 -28.07 62.46
N PRO A 290 2.42 -29.31 62.29
CA PRO A 290 2.09 -30.44 63.17
C PRO A 290 2.59 -30.32 64.62
N ALA A 291 3.11 -29.17 65.04
CA ALA A 291 3.80 -29.02 66.32
C ALA A 291 2.90 -28.76 67.55
N SER A 292 1.57 -28.66 67.41
CA SER A 292 0.67 -28.35 68.55
C SER A 292 -0.13 -29.53 69.09
N ARG A 293 0.21 -30.78 68.73
CA ARG A 293 -0.54 -31.98 69.20
C ARG A 293 0.15 -32.83 70.27
N LEU A 294 1.21 -32.33 70.91
CA LEU A 294 1.85 -32.98 72.05
C LEU A 294 2.39 -31.95 73.06
N THR A 295 1.49 -31.35 73.84
CA THR A 295 1.69 -30.96 75.26
C THR A 295 0.33 -30.68 75.88
#